data_AF-A0A847AAJ9-F1
#
_entry.id   AF-A0A847AAJ9-F1
#
_cell.length_a   1.000
_cell.length_b   1.000
_cell.length_c   1.000
_cell.angle_alpha   90.00
_cell.angle_beta   90.00
_cell.angle_gamma   90.00
#
_symmetry.space_group_name_H-M   'P 1'
#
loop_
_entity.id
_entity.type
_entity.pdbx_description
1 polymer ?
#
loop_
_entity_poly.entity_id
_entity_poly.type
_entity_poly.pdbx_seq_one_letter_code
_entity_poly.pdbx_strand_id
1 'polypeptide(L)'
;ISDTFILVTANSDIHMNTLRDAAVEALRARGLETSVEGSDSSQWRLIDGGGEVTVHIFSKTGRDHYRLDKLWGDAPSYHFTYRE
;
A
#
# COMPACT_ATOMS: atom_id res chain seq x y z
N ILE A 1 -3.27 4.22 15.04
CA ILE A 1 -3.43 5.46 14.25
C ILE A 1 -2.13 5.60 13.49
N SER A 2 -2.17 5.68 12.15
CA SER A 2 -0.96 5.84 11.33
C SER A 2 -0.82 7.27 10.86
N ASP A 3 0.42 7.75 10.85
CA ASP A 3 0.77 9.11 10.46
C ASP A 3 0.93 9.25 8.95
N THR A 4 1.17 8.15 8.23
CA THR A 4 1.42 8.17 6.78
C THR A 4 0.76 6.99 6.06
N PHE A 5 -0.02 7.32 5.03
CA PHE A 5 -0.64 6.34 4.13
C PHE A 5 0.00 6.37 2.75
N ILE A 6 0.42 5.20 2.27
CA ILE A 6 0.91 5.02 0.90
C ILE A 6 -0.11 4.18 0.15
N LEU A 7 -0.61 4.70 -0.97
CA LEU A 7 -1.55 3.98 -1.84
C LEU A 7 -0.87 3.65 -3.16
N VAL A 8 -0.85 2.37 -3.52
CA VAL A 8 -0.20 1.85 -4.72
C VAL A 8 -1.20 1.07 -5.55
N THR A 9 -1.16 1.25 -6.86
CA THR A 9 -1.96 0.45 -7.81
C THR A 9 -1.05 -0.50 -8.58
N ALA A 10 -1.26 -1.78 -8.41
CA ALA A 10 -0.56 -2.85 -9.10
C ALA A 10 -1.27 -3.26 -10.39
N ASN A 11 -0.49 -3.85 -11.30
CA ASN A 11 -0.97 -4.25 -12.64
C ASN A 11 -1.36 -5.74 -12.73
N SER A 12 -0.98 -6.56 -11.75
CA SER A 12 -1.28 -8.00 -11.70
C SER A 12 -1.11 -8.52 -10.27
N ASP A 13 -1.61 -9.73 -9.99
CA ASP A 13 -1.44 -10.36 -8.67
C ASP A 13 0.06 -10.62 -8.34
N ILE A 14 0.84 -11.03 -9.34
CA ILE A 14 2.30 -11.17 -9.21
C ILE A 14 2.92 -9.83 -8.82
N HIS A 15 2.55 -8.73 -9.51
CA HIS A 15 3.05 -7.40 -9.18
C HIS A 15 2.63 -6.98 -7.77
N MET A 16 1.42 -7.32 -7.31
CA MET A 16 0.98 -7.06 -5.94
C MET A 16 1.85 -7.79 -4.91
N ASN A 17 2.20 -9.05 -5.15
CA ASN A 17 3.09 -9.81 -4.27
C ASN A 17 4.51 -9.22 -4.26
N THR A 18 5.06 -8.86 -5.42
CA THR A 18 6.37 -8.20 -5.52
C THR A 18 6.41 -6.88 -4.77
N LEU A 19 5.37 -6.04 -4.92
CA LEU A 19 5.27 -4.76 -4.20
C LEU A 19 5.14 -4.97 -2.69
N ARG A 20 4.36 -5.97 -2.26
CA ARG A 20 4.24 -6.34 -0.84
C ARG A 20 5.60 -6.70 -0.27
N ASP A 21 6.34 -7.59 -0.94
CA ASP A 21 7.64 -8.05 -0.45
C ASP A 21 8.65 -6.90 -0.38
N ALA A 22 8.70 -6.06 -1.42
CA ALA A 22 9.54 -4.87 -1.45
C ALA A 22 9.18 -3.87 -0.33
N ALA A 23 7.88 -3.66 -0.06
CA ALA A 23 7.44 -2.78 1.02
C ALA A 23 7.85 -3.33 2.40
N VAL A 24 7.65 -4.63 2.64
CA VAL A 24 8.06 -5.28 3.89
C VAL A 24 9.58 -5.18 4.09
N GLU A 25 10.37 -5.45 3.06
CA GLU A 25 11.83 -5.31 3.12
C GLU A 25 12.23 -3.87 3.46
N ALA A 26 11.66 -2.88 2.77
CA ALA A 26 11.98 -1.47 2.95
C ALA A 26 11.58 -0.92 4.33
N LEU A 27 10.49 -1.41 4.92
CA LEU A 27 10.04 -1.04 6.27
C LEU A 27 10.93 -1.70 7.34
N ARG A 28 11.23 -2.99 7.19
CA ARG A 28 12.14 -3.70 8.11
C ARG A 28 13.55 -3.13 8.10
N ALA A 29 14.05 -2.74 6.93
CA ALA A 29 15.35 -2.07 6.80
C ALA A 29 15.41 -0.72 7.57
N ARG A 30 14.25 -0.12 7.88
CA ARG A 30 14.12 1.07 8.73
C ARG A 30 13.90 0.76 10.21
N GLY A 31 13.92 -0.52 10.60
CA GLY A 31 13.68 -0.96 11.98
C GLY A 31 12.21 -0.98 12.38
N LEU A 32 11.28 -0.91 11.42
CA LEU A 32 9.85 -0.99 11.70
C LEU A 32 9.40 -2.45 11.74
N GLU A 33 8.59 -2.78 12.74
CA GLU A 33 7.83 -4.04 12.78
C GLU A 33 6.80 -4.04 11.67
N THR A 34 6.58 -5.19 11.02
CA THR A 34 5.69 -5.29 9.86
C THR A 34 4.67 -6.40 10.05
N SER A 35 3.39 -6.08 9.84
CA SER A 35 2.33 -7.08 9.64
C SER A 35 1.74 -6.95 8.23
N VAL A 36 1.22 -8.05 7.70
CA VAL A 36 0.62 -8.10 6.36
C VAL A 36 -0.76 -8.71 6.44
N GLU A 37 -1.74 -8.05 5.84
CA GLU A 37 -3.11 -8.53 5.68
C GLU A 37 -3.51 -8.61 4.20
N GLY A 38 -4.50 -9.46 3.91
CA GLY A 38 -5.05 -9.60 2.56
C GLY A 38 -4.15 -10.38 1.60
N SER A 39 -3.22 -11.20 2.08
CA SER A 39 -2.33 -12.01 1.22
C SER A 39 -3.10 -12.92 0.24
N ASP A 40 -4.28 -13.40 0.64
CA ASP A 40 -5.15 -14.25 -0.19
C ASP A 40 -6.17 -13.45 -1.04
N SER A 41 -6.20 -12.12 -0.89
CA SER A 41 -7.09 -11.25 -1.65
C SER A 41 -6.49 -10.90 -3.01
N SER A 42 -7.27 -11.07 -4.08
CA SER A 42 -6.90 -10.64 -5.43
C SER A 42 -7.07 -9.13 -5.66
N GLN A 43 -7.59 -8.40 -4.68
CA GLN A 43 -7.98 -7.00 -4.84
C GLN A 43 -7.14 -6.02 -4.02
N TRP A 44 -6.66 -6.44 -2.86
CA TRP A 44 -5.93 -5.57 -1.96
C TRP A 44 -4.94 -6.36 -1.11
N ARG A 45 -3.86 -5.70 -0.72
CA ARG A 45 -2.95 -6.11 0.36
C ARG A 45 -2.67 -4.88 1.22
N LEU A 46 -2.54 -5.10 2.52
CA LEU A 46 -2.23 -4.08 3.50
C LEU A 46 -0.96 -4.46 4.23
N ILE A 47 -0.02 -3.52 4.34
CA ILE A 47 1.18 -3.67 5.15
C ILE A 47 1.14 -2.58 6.21
N ASP A 48 1.15 -2.99 7.48
CA ASP A 48 1.28 -2.08 8.62
C ASP A 48 2.71 -2.11 9.14
N GLY A 49 3.39 -0.96 9.08
CA GLY A 49 4.75 -0.73 9.56
C GLY A 49 4.76 -0.21 10.98
N GLY A 50 4.19 -0.98 11.92
CA GLY A 50 4.20 -0.65 13.36
C GLY A 50 3.32 0.54 13.73
N GLY A 51 2.28 0.83 12.93
CA GLY A 51 1.43 1.99 13.13
C GLY A 51 2.06 3.33 12.74
N GLU A 52 3.30 3.39 12.24
CA GLU A 52 3.87 4.64 11.71
C GLU A 52 3.49 4.84 10.24
N VAL A 53 3.71 3.81 9.42
CA VAL A 53 3.45 3.83 7.98
C VAL A 53 2.53 2.68 7.60
N THR A 54 1.47 2.98 6.86
CA THR A 54 0.57 1.97 6.30
C THR A 54 0.59 2.00 4.78
N VAL A 55 0.91 0.85 4.15
CA VAL A 55 0.96 0.70 2.69
C VAL A 55 -0.22 -0.12 2.20
N HIS A 56 -1.06 0.49 1.37
CA HIS A 56 -2.16 -0.18 0.69
C HIS A 56 -1.78 -0.44 -0.77
N ILE A 57 -1.79 -1.72 -1.15
CA ILE A 57 -1.54 -2.15 -2.53
C ILE A 57 -2.86 -2.66 -3.09
N PHE A 58 -3.39 -2.01 -4.12
CA PHE A 58 -4.62 -2.40 -4.79
C PHE A 58 -4.34 -2.98 -6.17
N SER A 59 -5.16 -3.93 -6.61
CA SER A 59 -5.32 -4.18 -8.04
C SER A 59 -6.07 -3.00 -8.69
N LYS A 60 -6.04 -2.86 -10.01
CA LYS A 60 -6.84 -1.83 -10.71
C LYS A 60 -8.32 -1.90 -10.33
N THR A 61 -8.91 -3.09 -10.35
CA THR A 61 -10.30 -3.30 -9.95
C THR A 61 -10.54 -2.97 -8.47
N GLY A 62 -9.62 -3.34 -7.58
CA GLY A 62 -9.71 -2.98 -6.17
C GLY A 62 -9.66 -1.46 -5.97
N ARG A 63 -8.78 -0.77 -6.69
CA ARG A 63 -8.62 0.69 -6.63
C ARG A 63 -9.92 1.41 -7.02
N ASP A 64 -10.54 0.94 -8.09
CA ASP A 64 -11.81 1.49 -8.60
C ASP A 64 -13.00 1.17 -7.67
N HIS A 65 -12.98 0.00 -7.01
CA HIS A 65 -14.04 -0.40 -6.09
C HIS A 65 -14.00 0.37 -4.77
N TYR A 66 -12.82 0.45 -4.12
CA TYR A 66 -12.69 1.05 -2.80
C TYR A 66 -12.62 2.59 -2.82
N ARG A 67 -12.21 3.21 -3.95
CA ARG A 67 -12.18 4.68 -4.16
C ARG A 67 -11.66 5.48 -2.96
N LEU A 68 -10.61 4.97 -2.29
CA LEU A 68 -10.10 5.52 -1.02
C LEU A 68 -9.51 6.93 -1.15
N ASP A 69 -9.36 7.46 -2.36
CA ASP A 69 -8.92 8.85 -2.62
C ASP A 69 -9.82 9.89 -1.95
N LYS A 70 -11.08 9.53 -1.65
CA LYS A 70 -12.02 10.42 -0.96
C LYS A 70 -11.97 10.32 0.57
N LEU A 71 -11.24 9.36 1.13
CA LEU A 71 -11.26 9.10 2.57
C LEU A 71 -10.31 10.00 3.37
N TRP A 72 -9.25 10.50 2.73
CA TRP A 72 -8.20 11.31 3.39
C TRP A 72 -8.29 12.80 2.99
N GLY A 73 -9.53 13.31 2.93
CA GLY A 73 -9.94 14.51 2.20
C GLY A 73 -9.15 15.81 2.42
N ASP A 74 -8.47 15.96 3.56
CA ASP A 74 -7.73 17.19 3.91
C ASP A 74 -6.23 16.97 4.18
N ALA A 75 -5.73 15.74 4.07
CA ALA A 75 -4.31 15.45 4.30
C ALA A 75 -3.46 15.89 3.09
N PRO A 76 -2.28 16.49 3.32
CA PRO A 76 -1.32 16.74 2.24
C PRO A 76 -1.03 15.44 1.48
N SER A 77 -1.18 15.46 0.15
CA SER A 77 -0.95 14.28 -0.68
C SER A 77 0.14 14.56 -1.72
N TYR A 78 0.93 13.52 -1.99
CA TYR A 78 1.97 13.53 -3.00
C TYR A 78 1.65 12.44 -4.01
N HIS A 79 1.64 12.78 -5.30
CA HIS A 79 1.38 11.84 -6.37
C HIS A 79 2.68 11.54 -7.12
N PHE A 80 3.03 10.26 -7.17
CA PHE A 80 4.21 9.77 -7.89
C PHE A 80 3.75 8.94 -9.09
N THR A 81 4.23 9.31 -10.27
CA THR A 81 4.14 8.48 -11.48
C THR A 81 5.54 8.03 -11.84
N TYR A 82 5.74 6.73 -12.00
CA TYR A 82 6.99 6.23 -12.55
C TYR A 82 7.06 6.65 -14.01
N ARG A 83 8.10 7.40 -14.37
CA ARG A 83 8.44 7.72 -15.76
C ARG A 83 9.72 6.94 -16.07
N GLU A 84 9.71 6.21 -17.18
CA GLU A 84 10.90 5.60 -17.76
C GLU A 84 11.97 6.64 -18.09
#